data_AF-A0AAJ1Y772-F1
#
_entry.id   AF-A0AAJ1Y772-F1
#
_cell.length_a   1.000
_cell.length_b   1.000
_cell.length_c   1.000
_cell.angle_alpha   90.00
_cell.angle_beta   90.00
_cell.angle_gamma   90.00
#
_symmetry.space_group_name_H-M   'P 1'
#
loop_
_entity.id
_entity.type
_entity.pdbx_description
1 polymer ?
#
loop_
_entity_poly.entity_id
_entity_poly.type
_entity_poly.pdbx_seq_one_letter_code
_entity_poly.pdbx_strand_id
1 'polypeptide(L)' 'MSALLLAIPLTIFVLFVAPIWLWLHYSNRQQSGVQLSHQEMQRLTQLGEQASRMRDRIQALEDILDAEHPNWRQS' A
#
# COMPACT_ATOMS: atom_id res chain seq x y z
N MET A 1 11.79 -55.25 0.91
CA MET A 1 12.94 -54.62 1.61
C MET A 1 13.59 -53.49 0.81
N SER A 2 13.10 -53.16 -0.39
CA SER A 2 13.68 -52.15 -1.30
C SER A 2 13.02 -50.76 -1.23
N ALA A 3 11.75 -50.68 -0.81
CA ALA A 3 11.04 -49.39 -0.71
C ALA A 3 11.67 -48.42 0.31
N LEU A 4 12.27 -48.93 1.38
CA LEU A 4 12.92 -48.12 2.41
C LEU A 4 14.16 -47.40 1.87
N LEU A 5 14.92 -48.03 0.97
CA LEU A 5 16.11 -47.43 0.37
C LEU A 5 15.79 -46.26 -0.58
N LEU A 6 14.62 -46.29 -1.23
CA LEU A 6 14.13 -45.18 -2.06
C LEU A 6 13.39 -44.11 -1.25
N ALA A 7 12.67 -44.53 -0.19
CA ALA A 7 11.91 -43.61 0.65
C ALA A 7 12.81 -42.65 1.43
N ILE A 8 13.92 -43.11 2.00
CA ILE A 8 14.83 -42.27 2.80
C ILE A 8 15.34 -41.03 2.03
N PRO A 9 15.97 -41.15 0.85
CA PRO A 9 16.44 -39.98 0.10
C PRO A 9 15.27 -39.12 -0.41
N LEU A 10 14.13 -39.72 -0.76
CA LEU A 10 12.94 -38.99 -1.18
C LEU A 10 12.36 -38.14 -0.04
N THR A 11 12.29 -38.68 1.18
CA THR A 11 11.78 -37.95 2.35
C THR A 11 12.67 -36.77 2.68
N ILE A 12 13.99 -36.93 2.65
CA ILE A 12 14.95 -35.83 2.86
C ILE A 12 14.74 -34.76 1.78
N PHE A 13 14.63 -35.15 0.52
CA PHE A 13 14.38 -34.21 -0.58
C PHE A 13 13.10 -33.38 -0.35
N VAL A 14 11.98 -34.04 0.01
CA VAL A 14 10.72 -33.35 0.31
C VAL A 14 10.85 -32.46 1.53
N LEU A 15 11.56 -32.90 2.57
CA LEU A 15 11.77 -32.15 3.80
C LEU A 15 12.55 -30.85 3.56
N PHE A 16 13.41 -30.78 2.54
CA PHE A 16 14.10 -29.55 2.14
C PHE A 16 13.33 -28.72 1.11
N VAL A 17 12.73 -29.36 0.11
CA VAL A 17 12.04 -28.65 -0.98
C VAL A 17 10.73 -28.02 -0.50
N ALA A 18 9.96 -28.72 0.34
CA ALA A 18 8.70 -28.21 0.86
C ALA A 18 8.85 -26.89 1.66
N PRO A 19 9.79 -26.75 2.62
CA PRO A 19 9.96 -25.49 3.34
C PRO A 19 10.53 -24.37 2.46
N ILE A 20 11.43 -24.67 1.51
CA ILE A 20 11.92 -23.66 0.55
C ILE A 20 10.77 -23.15 -0.33
N TRP A 21 9.92 -24.05 -0.81
CA TRP A 21 8.76 -23.71 -1.62
C TRP A 21 7.74 -22.88 -0.83
N LEU A 22 7.46 -23.28 0.42
CA LEU A 22 6.62 -22.52 1.33
C LEU A 22 7.20 -21.11 1.49
N TRP A 23 8.46 -20.99 1.87
CA TRP A 23 9.12 -19.70 2.05
C TRP A 23 9.03 -18.83 0.79
N LEU A 24 9.29 -19.38 -0.39
CA LEU A 24 9.18 -18.66 -1.67
C LEU A 24 7.73 -18.27 -2.00
N HIS A 25 6.77 -19.16 -1.75
CA HIS A 25 5.35 -18.90 -2.02
C HIS A 25 4.80 -17.77 -1.15
N TYR A 26 5.16 -17.75 0.14
CA TYR A 26 4.74 -16.70 1.06
C TYR A 26 5.55 -15.40 0.87
N SER A 27 6.85 -15.50 0.55
CA SER A 27 7.71 -14.33 0.26
C SER A 27 7.22 -13.55 -0.95
N ASN A 28 6.79 -14.24 -2.02
CA ASN A 28 6.28 -13.57 -3.22
C ASN A 28 4.98 -12.80 -2.95
N ARG A 29 4.17 -13.22 -1.97
CA ARG A 29 2.99 -12.45 -1.52
C ARG A 29 3.38 -11.24 -0.66
N GLN A 30 4.43 -11.35 0.14
CA GLN A 30 4.92 -10.24 0.98
C GLN A 30 5.62 -9.14 0.17
N GLN A 31 6.39 -9.49 -0.87
CA GLN A 31 7.04 -8.49 -1.73
C GLN A 31 6.02 -7.62 -2.49
N SER A 32 4.91 -8.19 -2.96
CA SER A 32 3.81 -7.41 -3.54
C SER A 32 3.20 -6.42 -2.54
N GLY A 33 3.11 -6.77 -1.26
CA GLY A 33 2.59 -5.87 -0.21
C GLY A 33 3.49 -4.68 0.08
N VAL A 34 4.81 -4.84 0.01
CA VAL A 34 5.79 -3.76 0.23
C VAL A 34 5.80 -2.74 -0.92
N GLN A 35 5.56 -3.18 -2.16
CA GLN A 35 5.46 -2.27 -3.31
C GLN A 35 4.12 -1.52 -3.33
N LEU A 36 3.02 -2.18 -2.94
CA LEU A 36 1.72 -1.53 -2.76
C LEU A 36 1.76 -0.46 -1.66
N SER A 37 2.45 -0.73 -0.54
CA SER A 37 2.53 0.24 0.57
C SER A 37 3.25 1.54 0.19
N HIS A 38 4.26 1.48 -0.69
CA HIS A 38 4.94 2.68 -1.18
C HIS A 38 4.03 3.53 -2.08
N GLN A 39 3.26 2.89 -2.96
CA GLN A 39 2.29 3.59 -3.80
C GLN A 39 1.14 4.18 -2.97
N GLU A 40 0.68 3.49 -1.95
CA GLU A 40 -0.34 3.98 -1.01
C GLU A 40 0.15 5.22 -0.27
N MET A 41 1.39 5.19 0.24
CA MET A 41 1.99 6.35 0.90
C MET A 41 2.07 7.55 -0.05
N GLN A 42 2.51 7.34 -1.29
CA GLN A 42 2.59 8.40 -2.30
C GLN A 42 1.22 8.99 -2.63
N ARG A 43 0.16 8.16 -2.71
CA ARG A 43 -1.22 8.63 -2.89
C ARG A 43 -1.71 9.47 -1.71
N LEU A 44 -1.41 9.05 -0.48
CA LEU A 44 -1.79 9.82 0.71
C LEU A 44 -1.11 11.19 0.73
N THR A 45 0.17 11.26 0.36
CA THR A 45 0.88 12.54 0.23
C THR A 45 0.24 13.44 -0.83
N GLN A 46 -0.11 12.89 -2.00
CA GLN A 46 -0.78 13.65 -3.06
C GLN A 46 -2.15 14.18 -2.62
N LEU A 47 -2.96 13.37 -1.93
CA LEU A 47 -4.25 13.80 -1.40
C LEU A 47 -4.10 14.94 -0.38
N GLY A 48 -3.09 14.85 0.51
CA GLY A 48 -2.78 15.93 1.46
C GLY A 48 -2.40 17.24 0.76
N GLU A 49 -1.56 17.16 -0.28
CA GLU A 49 -1.16 18.33 -1.06
C GLU A 49 -2.34 18.95 -1.83
N GLN A 50 -3.22 18.12 -2.40
CA GLN A 50 -4.46 18.60 -3.04
C GLN A 50 -5.39 19.27 -2.04
N ALA A 51 -5.56 18.69 -0.84
CA ALA A 51 -6.38 19.28 0.22
C ALA A 51 -5.82 20.64 0.68
N SER A 52 -4.49 20.79 0.77
CA SER A 52 -3.84 22.08 1.07
C SER A 52 -4.15 23.11 -0.01
N ARG A 53 -3.91 22.77 -1.29
CA ARG A 53 -4.20 23.67 -2.41
C ARG A 53 -5.66 24.09 -2.47
N MET A 54 -6.58 23.17 -2.17
CA MET A 54 -8.01 23.48 -2.15
C MET A 54 -8.35 24.47 -1.04
N ARG A 55 -7.74 24.31 0.15
CA ARG A 55 -7.91 25.25 1.27
C ARG A 55 -7.42 26.65 0.92
N ASP A 56 -6.24 26.77 0.32
CA ASP A 56 -5.68 28.07 -0.08
C ASP A 56 -6.59 28.77 -1.10
N ARG A 57 -7.16 28.00 -2.03
CA ARG A 57 -8.12 28.52 -3.01
C ARG A 57 -9.44 28.94 -2.36
N ILE A 58 -9.95 28.16 -1.40
CA ILE A 58 -11.17 28.53 -0.67
C ILE A 58 -10.93 29.82 0.10
N GLN A 59 -9.78 29.96 0.78
CA GLN A 59 -9.44 31.20 1.49
C GLN A 59 -9.40 32.39 0.54
N ALA A 60 -8.74 32.26 -0.61
CA ALA A 60 -8.70 33.33 -1.60
C ALA A 60 -10.10 33.69 -2.13
N LEU A 61 -10.97 32.69 -2.33
CA LEU A 61 -12.37 32.93 -2.73
C LEU A 61 -13.17 33.60 -1.61
N GLU A 62 -12.97 33.21 -0.36
CA GLU A 62 -13.58 33.87 0.80
C GLU A 62 -13.13 35.33 0.91
N ASP A 63 -11.85 35.62 0.72
CA ASP A 63 -11.31 36.98 0.77
C ASP A 63 -11.91 37.87 -0.35
N ILE A 64 -12.07 37.32 -1.56
CA ILE A 64 -12.71 38.01 -2.69
C ILE A 64 -14.21 38.22 -2.39
N LEU A 65 -14.89 37.21 -1.88
CA LEU A 65 -16.32 37.28 -1.59
C LEU A 65 -16.62 38.24 -0.44
N ASP A 66 -15.75 38.31 0.57
CA ASP A 66 -15.80 39.30 1.64
C ASP A 66 -15.58 40.73 1.11
N ALA A 67 -14.73 40.91 0.09
CA ALA A 67 -14.50 42.20 -0.55
C ALA A 67 -15.67 42.65 -1.45
N GLU A 68 -16.29 41.74 -2.21
CA GLU A 68 -17.40 42.04 -3.12
C GLU A 68 -18.77 42.10 -2.42
N HIS A 69 -19.01 41.26 -1.42
CA HIS A 69 -20.33 41.08 -0.79
C HIS A 69 -20.27 41.00 0.75
N PRO A 70 -19.86 42.04 1.49
CA PRO A 70 -19.52 41.99 2.92
C PRO A 70 -20.58 41.41 3.89
N ASN A 71 -21.85 41.26 3.48
CA ASN A 71 -22.92 40.66 4.31
C ASN A 71 -23.27 39.20 3.96
N TRP A 72 -22.54 38.54 3.04
CA TRP A 72 -22.89 37.18 2.58
C TRP A 72 -22.86 36.13 3.70
N ARG A 73 -22.01 36.32 4.72
CA ARG A 73 -21.89 35.41 5.88
C ARG A 73 -23.08 35.49 6.86
N GLN A 74 -23.96 36.47 6.72
CA GLN A 74 -25.10 36.72 7.63
C GLN A 74 -26.46 36.32 7.03
N SER A 75 -26.48 35.78 5.80
CA SER A 75 -27.68 35.30 5.10
C SER A 75 -28.05 33.86 5.46
#